data_AF-A0A957BTP2-F1
#
_entry.id   AF-A0A957BTP2-F1
#
_cell.length_a   1.000
_cell.length_b   1.000
_cell.length_c   1.000
_cell.angle_alpha   90.00
_cell.angle_beta   90.00
_cell.angle_gamma   90.00
#
_symmetry.space_group_name_H-M   'P 1'
#
loop_
_entity.id
_entity.type
_entity.pdbx_description
1 polymer ?
#
loop_
_entity_poly.entity_id
_entity_poly.type
_entity_poly.pdbx_seq_one_letter_code
_entity_poly.pdbx_strand_id
1 'polypeptide(L)'
;MKQAALELGFNLVGIVRAEPSPFLDAYERWVAAGMHGSMGYMARPDRVARRRDLNVILPGVRSLILVGLDYRAHMPDALLADPARGRIASYAWGLDYHDQMLPHLEALAQSTVRADRA
;
A
#
# COMPACT_ATOMS: atom_id res chain seq x y z
N MET A 1 12.07 8.26 -12.75
CA MET A 1 10.97 7.66 -11.98
C MET A 1 11.36 7.32 -10.55
N LYS A 2 12.22 6.33 -10.31
CA LYS A 2 12.65 5.99 -8.94
C LYS A 2 13.24 7.18 -8.19
N GLN A 3 14.10 7.95 -8.86
CA GLN A 3 14.69 9.15 -8.30
C GLN A 3 13.63 10.19 -7.87
N ALA A 4 12.64 10.47 -8.73
CA ALA A 4 11.54 11.38 -8.41
C ALA A 4 10.74 10.90 -7.19
N ALA A 5 10.51 9.59 -7.04
CA ALA A 5 9.86 9.05 -5.84
C ALA A 5 10.69 9.30 -4.57
N LEU A 6 12.01 9.10 -4.62
CA LEU A 6 12.90 9.36 -3.49
C LEU A 6 12.93 10.86 -3.14
N GLU A 7 12.98 11.73 -4.14
CA GLU A 7 12.95 13.19 -3.97
C GLU A 7 11.63 13.69 -3.40
N LEU A 8 10.53 13.01 -3.71
CA LEU A 8 9.21 13.25 -3.12
C LEU A 8 9.08 12.72 -1.69
N GLY A 9 10.10 12.05 -1.14
CA GLY A 9 10.13 11.62 0.27
C GLY A 9 9.80 10.15 0.50
N PHE A 10 9.61 9.33 -0.55
CA PHE A 10 9.48 7.88 -0.36
C PHE A 10 10.81 7.26 0.08
N ASN A 11 10.76 6.35 1.06
CA ASN A 11 11.95 5.64 1.55
C ASN A 11 12.31 4.44 0.66
N LEU A 12 11.32 3.85 -0.01
CA LEU A 12 11.48 2.70 -0.89
C LEU A 12 10.72 2.94 -2.19
N VAL A 13 11.29 2.47 -3.31
CA VAL A 13 10.62 2.46 -4.61
C VAL A 13 11.02 1.26 -5.47
N GLY A 14 10.03 0.54 -5.98
CA GLY A 14 10.17 -0.58 -6.90
C GLY A 14 9.27 -0.41 -8.12
N ILE A 15 9.66 -1.04 -9.23
CA ILE A 15 8.83 -1.10 -10.44
C ILE A 15 8.80 -2.56 -10.86
N VAL A 16 7.60 -3.09 -11.07
CA VAL A 16 7.38 -4.47 -11.54
C VAL A 16 6.43 -4.46 -12.72
N ARG A 17 6.42 -5.55 -13.48
CA ARG A 17 5.44 -5.75 -14.55
C ARG A 17 4.05 -5.93 -13.94
N ALA A 18 3.03 -5.37 -14.59
CA ALA A 18 1.65 -5.47 -14.13
C ALA A 18 1.08 -6.84 -14.48
N GLU A 19 1.38 -7.82 -13.64
CA GLU A 19 0.87 -9.19 -13.72
C GLU A 19 0.17 -9.57 -12.42
N PRO A 20 -0.76 -10.54 -12.45
CA PRO A 20 -1.37 -11.07 -11.24
C PRO A 20 -0.31 -11.59 -10.26
N SER A 21 -0.57 -11.45 -8.96
CA SER A 21 0.36 -11.94 -7.93
C SER A 21 0.58 -13.45 -8.07
N PRO A 22 1.83 -13.97 -7.94
CA PRO A 22 2.08 -15.41 -7.90
C PRO A 22 1.42 -16.09 -6.69
N PHE A 23 0.96 -15.30 -5.70
CA PHE A 23 0.27 -15.79 -4.49
C PHE A 23 -1.25 -15.60 -4.55
N LEU A 24 -1.81 -15.32 -5.72
CA LEU A 24 -3.25 -15.10 -5.89
C LEU A 24 -4.09 -16.28 -5.39
N ASP A 25 -3.67 -17.51 -5.68
CA ASP A 25 -4.34 -18.74 -5.24
C ASP A 25 -4.37 -18.87 -3.70
N ALA A 26 -3.29 -18.44 -3.01
CA ALA A 26 -3.29 -18.41 -1.54
C ALA A 26 -4.33 -17.41 -0.99
N TYR A 27 -4.48 -16.25 -1.62
CA TYR A 27 -5.52 -15.28 -1.27
C TYR A 27 -6.93 -15.85 -1.48
N GLU A 28 -7.16 -16.53 -2.61
CA GLU A 28 -8.47 -17.09 -2.94
C GLU A 28 -8.88 -18.19 -1.97
N ARG A 29 -7.96 -19.11 -1.63
CA ARG A 29 -8.21 -20.12 -0.59
C ARG A 29 -8.49 -19.48 0.77
N TRP A 30 -7.72 -18.47 1.15
CA TRP A 30 -7.89 -17.76 2.42
C TRP A 30 -9.26 -17.06 2.51
N VAL A 31 -9.72 -16.45 1.41
CA VAL A 31 -11.07 -15.87 1.31
C VAL A 31 -12.14 -16.96 1.37
N ALA A 32 -11.99 -18.05 0.61
CA ALA A 32 -12.96 -19.15 0.57
C ALA A 32 -13.11 -19.86 1.93
N ALA A 33 -12.03 -19.90 2.72
CA ALA A 33 -12.02 -20.44 4.07
C ALA A 33 -12.60 -19.47 5.13
N GLY A 34 -13.08 -18.28 4.74
CA GLY A 34 -13.65 -17.29 5.66
C GLY A 34 -12.62 -16.66 6.62
N MET A 35 -11.32 -16.74 6.29
CA MET A 35 -10.24 -16.30 7.19
C MET A 35 -10.06 -14.77 7.22
N HIS A 36 -10.90 -14.01 6.52
CA HIS A 36 -10.85 -12.55 6.48
C HIS A 36 -11.51 -11.86 7.68
N GLY A 37 -12.08 -12.62 8.63
CA GLY A 37 -12.75 -12.06 9.80
C GLY A 37 -13.82 -11.04 9.39
N SER A 38 -13.81 -9.86 10.02
CA SER A 38 -14.75 -8.77 9.69
C SER A 38 -14.42 -8.00 8.41
N MET A 39 -13.30 -8.28 7.72
CA MET A 39 -12.88 -7.58 6.50
C MET A 39 -13.66 -8.06 5.27
N GLY A 40 -15.00 -8.02 5.32
CA GLY A 40 -15.87 -8.52 4.25
C GLY A 40 -15.62 -7.87 2.89
N TYR A 41 -15.04 -6.67 2.85
CA TYR A 41 -14.61 -6.05 1.61
C TYR A 41 -13.56 -6.87 0.85
N MET A 42 -12.73 -7.68 1.51
CA MET A 42 -11.74 -8.53 0.85
C MET A 42 -12.41 -9.66 0.04
N ALA A 43 -13.53 -10.20 0.53
CA ALA A 43 -14.26 -11.26 -0.15
C ALA A 43 -15.21 -10.77 -1.25
N ARG A 44 -15.38 -9.45 -1.40
CA ARG A 44 -16.29 -8.89 -2.42
C ARG A 44 -15.88 -9.32 -3.83
N PRO A 45 -16.84 -9.76 -4.68
CA PRO A 45 -16.54 -10.20 -6.04
C PRO A 45 -15.75 -9.19 -6.87
N ASP A 46 -16.05 -7.89 -6.75
CA ASP A 46 -15.31 -6.84 -7.46
C ASP A 46 -13.86 -6.69 -6.99
N ARG A 47 -13.56 -6.96 -5.71
CA ARG A 47 -12.20 -6.91 -5.17
C ARG A 47 -11.38 -8.12 -5.60
N VAL A 48 -11.99 -9.30 -5.62
CA VAL A 48 -11.36 -10.52 -6.14
C VAL A 48 -11.04 -10.35 -7.64
N ALA A 49 -12.00 -9.85 -8.44
CA ALA A 49 -11.80 -9.62 -9.87
C ALA A 49 -10.62 -8.67 -10.16
N ARG A 50 -10.51 -7.56 -9.43
CA ARG A 50 -9.40 -6.59 -9.57
C ARG A 50 -8.03 -7.16 -9.20
N ARG A 51 -7.96 -8.19 -8.33
CA ARG A 51 -6.71 -8.88 -7.99
C ARG A 51 -6.32 -9.93 -9.03
N ARG A 52 -7.31 -10.54 -9.67
CA ARG A 52 -7.14 -11.52 -10.76
C ARG A 52 -6.69 -10.87 -12.06
N ASP A 53 -7.27 -9.72 -12.39
CA ASP A 53 -6.98 -9.01 -13.62
C ASP A 53 -6.86 -7.50 -13.36
N LEU A 54 -5.63 -6.98 -13.56
CA LEU A 54 -5.32 -5.58 -13.36
C LEU A 54 -5.95 -4.68 -14.43
N ASN A 55 -6.35 -5.22 -15.58
CA ASN A 55 -7.06 -4.47 -16.62
C ASN A 55 -8.45 -4.00 -16.17
N VAL A 56 -9.04 -4.67 -15.17
CA VAL A 56 -10.29 -4.24 -14.52
C VAL A 56 -10.09 -2.92 -13.76
N ILE A 57 -8.86 -2.61 -13.34
CA ILE A 57 -8.52 -1.35 -12.67
C ILE A 57 -8.13 -0.29 -13.72
N LEU A 58 -7.18 -0.62 -14.59
CA LEU A 58 -6.66 0.27 -15.62
C LEU A 58 -6.37 -0.55 -16.90
N PRO A 59 -7.19 -0.40 -17.95
CA PRO A 59 -6.98 -1.13 -19.20
C PRO A 59 -5.60 -0.84 -19.81
N GLY A 60 -4.89 -1.89 -20.22
CA GLY A 60 -3.58 -1.78 -20.83
C GLY A 60 -2.45 -1.44 -19.86
N VAL A 61 -2.66 -1.59 -18.54
CA VAL A 61 -1.61 -1.39 -17.54
C VAL A 61 -0.42 -2.32 -17.81
N ARG A 62 0.80 -1.76 -17.81
CA ARG A 62 2.04 -2.50 -18.13
C ARG A 62 2.96 -2.68 -16.93
N SER A 63 2.93 -1.74 -16.00
CA SER A 63 3.80 -1.72 -14.83
C SER A 63 3.07 -1.20 -13.60
N LEU A 64 3.55 -1.62 -12.44
CA LEU A 64 3.15 -1.11 -11.13
C LEU A 64 4.36 -0.44 -10.49
N ILE A 65 4.16 0.75 -9.95
CA ILE A 65 5.14 1.45 -9.13
C ILE A 65 4.78 1.18 -7.67
N LEU A 66 5.67 0.53 -6.94
CA LEU A 66 5.52 0.26 -5.51
C LEU A 66 6.37 1.25 -4.74
N VAL A 67 5.80 1.85 -3.70
CA VAL A 67 6.49 2.80 -2.83
C VAL A 67 6.33 2.41 -1.37
N GLY A 68 7.26 2.83 -0.53
CA GLY A 68 7.20 2.64 0.92
C GLY A 68 7.53 3.93 1.65
N LEU A 69 6.74 4.25 2.66
CA LEU A 69 7.02 5.28 3.65
C LEU A 69 7.29 4.62 5.00
N ASP A 70 8.38 5.05 5.62
CA ASP A 70 8.76 4.61 6.95
C ASP A 70 7.94 5.36 8.00
N TYR A 71 7.23 4.60 8.84
CA TYR A 71 6.39 5.12 9.91
C TYR A 71 6.94 4.78 11.31
N ARG A 72 8.22 4.39 11.42
CA ARG A 72 8.85 4.06 12.71
C ARG A 72 8.62 5.17 13.74
N ALA A 73 7.82 4.85 14.75
CA ALA A 73 7.61 5.70 15.91
C ALA A 73 8.45 5.19 17.08
N HIS A 74 9.20 6.08 17.72
CA HIS A 74 9.93 5.74 18.95
C HIS A 74 9.01 5.95 20.16
N MET A 75 8.75 4.88 20.91
CA MET A 75 8.08 4.96 22.20
C MET A 75 9.11 5.01 23.32
N PRO A 76 9.01 5.93 24.27
CA PRO A 76 9.81 5.88 25.48
C PRO A 76 9.59 4.56 26.24
N ASP A 77 10.67 3.90 26.65
CA ASP A 77 10.62 2.62 27.38
C ASP A 77 9.77 2.70 28.65
N ALA A 78 9.78 3.86 29.32
CA ALA A 78 8.96 4.12 30.50
C ALA A 78 7.45 3.95 30.24
N LEU A 79 6.97 4.26 29.04
CA LEU A 79 5.57 4.06 28.67
C LEU A 79 5.26 2.60 28.34
N LEU A 80 6.25 1.83 27.88
CA LEU A 80 6.11 0.39 27.62
C LEU A 80 6.11 -0.44 28.90
N ALA A 81 6.74 0.06 29.96
CA ALA A 81 6.84 -0.60 31.26
C ALA A 81 5.63 -0.37 32.18
N ASP A 82 4.71 0.53 31.82
CA ASP A 82 3.53 0.88 32.62
C ASP A 82 2.39 -0.14 32.40
N PRO A 83 2.06 -1.01 33.38
CA PRO A 83 1.02 -2.02 33.23
C PRO A 83 -0.39 -1.43 33.16
N ALA A 84 -0.58 -0.15 33.48
CA ALA A 84 -1.87 0.53 33.33
C ALA A 84 -2.15 0.96 31.88
N ARG A 85 -1.21 0.78 30.94
CA ARG A 85 -1.33 1.22 29.55
C ARG A 85 -1.44 0.05 28.57
N GLY A 86 -2.38 0.17 27.64
CA GLY A 86 -2.45 -0.65 26.44
C GLY A 86 -1.48 -0.18 25.36
N ARG A 87 -1.12 -1.08 24.43
CA ARG A 87 -0.28 -0.76 23.28
C ARG A 87 -1.15 -0.58 22.03
N ILE A 88 -0.96 0.54 21.35
CA ILE A 88 -1.56 0.80 20.04
C ILE A 88 -0.50 0.52 18.97
N ALA A 89 -0.88 -0.09 17.85
CA ALA A 89 0.03 -0.36 16.75
C ALA A 89 0.64 0.93 16.18
N SER A 90 1.94 0.91 15.85
CA SER A 90 2.69 2.12 15.46
C SER A 90 2.17 2.80 14.19
N TYR A 91 1.49 2.07 13.28
CA TYR A 91 0.90 2.67 12.08
C TYR A 91 -0.28 3.59 12.39
N ALA A 92 -0.86 3.50 13.60
CA ALA A 92 -1.98 4.32 14.05
C ALA A 92 -1.52 5.50 14.93
N TRP A 93 -0.21 5.81 14.93
CA TRP A 93 0.36 6.89 15.72
C TRP A 93 0.62 8.10 14.84
N GLY A 94 0.39 9.29 15.39
CA GLY A 94 0.58 10.54 14.66
C GLY A 94 -0.57 10.81 13.69
N LEU A 95 -0.24 11.30 12.51
CA LEU A 95 -1.20 11.60 11.46
C LEU A 95 -1.63 10.30 10.75
N ASP A 96 -2.86 10.27 10.24
CA ASP A 96 -3.31 9.16 9.41
C ASP A 96 -2.38 9.02 8.21
N TYR A 97 -1.80 7.83 8.03
CA TYR A 97 -0.88 7.59 6.92
C TYR A 97 -1.56 7.80 5.57
N HIS A 98 -2.89 7.68 5.46
CA HIS A 98 -3.60 7.97 4.21
C HIS A 98 -3.44 9.43 3.81
N ASP A 99 -3.52 10.35 4.77
CA ASP A 99 -3.37 11.80 4.56
C ASP A 99 -1.94 12.18 4.19
N GLN A 100 -0.97 11.35 4.55
CA GLN A 100 0.42 11.51 4.12
C GLN A 100 0.69 10.85 2.76
N MET A 101 0.25 9.60 2.58
CA MET A 101 0.55 8.77 1.40
C MET A 101 -0.10 9.31 0.13
N LEU A 102 -1.39 9.69 0.19
CA LEU A 102 -2.15 10.05 -1.00
C LEU A 102 -1.56 11.29 -1.73
N PRO A 103 -1.25 12.41 -1.07
CA PRO A 103 -0.62 13.56 -1.72
C PRO A 103 0.74 13.23 -2.37
N HIS A 104 1.54 12.36 -1.75
CA HIS A 104 2.84 11.95 -2.30
C HIS A 104 2.67 11.09 -3.56
N LEU A 105 1.67 10.19 -3.57
CA LEU A 105 1.33 9.39 -4.75
C LEU A 105 0.82 10.27 -5.90
N GLU A 106 -0.01 11.26 -5.61
CA GLU A 106 -0.50 12.22 -6.62
C GLU A 106 0.65 13.05 -7.22
N ALA A 107 1.56 13.54 -6.39
CA ALA A 107 2.75 14.26 -6.86
C ALA A 107 3.64 13.39 -7.75
N LEU A 108 3.84 12.13 -7.38
CA LEU A 108 4.61 11.18 -8.20
C LEU A 108 3.91 10.91 -9.54
N ALA A 109 2.60 10.70 -9.54
CA ALA A 109 1.82 10.53 -10.78
C ALA A 109 1.95 11.76 -11.70
N GLN A 110 1.88 12.98 -11.16
CA GLN A 110 2.04 14.21 -11.93
C GLN A 110 3.46 14.39 -12.50
N SER A 111 4.50 13.99 -11.76
CA SER A 111 5.88 14.00 -12.28
C SER A 111 6.06 13.07 -13.50
N THR A 112 5.22 12.03 -13.61
CA THR A 112 5.25 11.06 -14.70
C THR A 112 4.73 11.67 -16.01
N VAL A 113 3.63 12.41 -15.95
CA VAL A 113 2.99 13.03 -17.12
C VAL A 113 3.87 14.08 -17.79
N ARG A 114 4.74 14.75 -17.02
CA ARG A 114 5.66 15.76 -17.55
C ARG A 114 6.83 15.16 -18.33
N ALA A 115 7.27 13.97 -18.00
CA ALA A 115 8.40 13.31 -18.66
C ALA A 115 8.06 12.79 -20.07
N ASP A 116 6.79 12.44 -20.33
CA ASP A 116 6.32 11.98 -21.65
C ASP A 116 6.03 13.14 -22.63
N ARG A 117 6.14 14.40 -22.18
CA ARG A 117 5.88 15.61 -22.99
C ARG A 117 7.15 16.43 -23.30
N ALA A 118 8.32 15.93 -22.91
CA ALA A 118 9.63 16.53 -23.19
C ALA A 118 10.42 15.61 -24.11
#